data_AF-A0A1J3F9J4-F1
#
_entry.id   AF-A0A1J3F9J4-F1
#
_cell.length_a   1.000
_cell.length_b   1.000
_cell.length_c   1.000
_cell.angle_alpha   90.00
_cell.angle_beta   90.00
_cell.angle_gamma   90.00
#
_symmetry.space_group_name_H-M   'P 1'
#
loop_
_entity.id
_entity.type
_entity.pdbx_description
1 polymer ?
#
loop_
_entity_poly.entity_id
_entity_poly.type
_entity_poly.pdbx_seq_one_letter_code
_entity_poly.pdbx_strand_id
1 'polypeptide(L)'
;RASVVALFLGRANDVVSLLAKEFPELALKKENCTEMSWFQSALWWDNHVNATQTDPKVFLDRNLDSSSFGKRKSDYVATEIPRKGIESLFKKMIELGKIGLVFNPYGGKMAEIPVNATPFPHRKKLFKIQYSVNWKESSPELEKGFLNQAKVLHS
;
A
#
# COMPACT_ATOMS: atom_id res chain seq x y z
N ARG A 1 4.63 -12.36 -4.69
CA ARG A 1 5.69 -11.47 -4.16
C ARG A 1 5.09 -10.64 -3.03
N ALA A 2 5.84 -10.41 -1.96
CA ALA A 2 5.48 -9.44 -0.91
C ALA A 2 6.60 -8.40 -0.81
N SER A 3 6.26 -7.18 -0.40
CA SER A 3 7.21 -6.11 -0.17
C SER A 3 6.74 -5.25 0.99
N VAL A 4 7.67 -4.78 1.81
CA VAL A 4 7.44 -3.73 2.80
C VAL A 4 8.13 -2.49 2.27
N VAL A 5 7.36 -1.42 2.10
CA VAL A 5 7.84 -0.13 1.64
C VAL A 5 7.54 0.91 2.70
N ALA A 6 8.46 1.83 2.93
CA ALA A 6 8.37 2.79 4.02
C ALA A 6 8.92 4.15 3.62
N LEU A 7 8.36 5.19 4.22
CA LEU A 7 8.90 6.54 4.23
C LEU A 7 9.22 6.89 5.68
N PHE A 8 10.47 7.28 5.92
CA PHE A 8 10.92 7.73 7.23
C PHE A 8 11.42 9.17 7.14
N LEU A 9 10.91 10.04 8.01
CA LEU A 9 11.30 11.44 8.07
C LEU A 9 12.56 11.61 8.93
N GLY A 10 13.70 11.15 8.40
CA GLY A 10 14.99 11.18 9.08
C GLY A 10 16.06 10.48 8.26
N ARG A 11 17.19 10.12 8.88
CA ARG A 11 18.30 9.47 8.18
C ARG A 11 18.17 7.95 8.19
N ALA A 12 18.84 7.31 7.23
CA ALA A 12 18.84 5.85 7.07
C ALA A 12 19.37 5.14 8.32
N ASN A 13 20.40 5.69 8.96
CA ASN A 13 20.94 5.12 10.20
C ASN A 13 19.92 5.14 11.34
N ASP A 14 19.10 6.19 11.42
CA ASP A 14 18.12 6.37 12.49
C ASP A 14 16.99 5.34 12.35
N VAL A 15 16.45 5.15 11.13
CA VAL A 15 15.39 4.17 10.89
C VAL A 15 15.89 2.72 11.05
N VAL A 16 17.11 2.42 10.60
CA VAL A 16 17.71 1.10 10.80
C VAL A 16 17.85 0.80 12.29
N SER A 17 18.36 1.76 13.06
CA SER A 17 18.53 1.60 14.52
C SER A 17 17.18 1.47 15.23
N LEU A 18 16.19 2.26 14.83
CA LEU A 18 14.83 2.21 15.39
C LEU A 18 14.17 0.85 15.12
N LEU A 19 14.18 0.39 13.86
CA LEU A 19 13.51 -0.87 13.50
C LEU A 19 14.27 -2.09 14.00
N ALA A 20 15.60 -2.03 14.16
CA ALA A 20 16.34 -3.09 14.84
C ALA A 20 15.86 -3.32 16.29
N LYS A 21 15.33 -2.28 16.93
CA LYS A 21 14.77 -2.36 18.29
C LYS A 21 13.28 -2.70 18.31
N GLU A 22 12.48 -1.98 17.51
CA GLU A 22 11.01 -2.01 17.61
C GLU A 22 10.35 -2.99 16.62
N PHE A 23 11.05 -3.40 15.55
CA PHE A 23 10.55 -4.37 14.57
C PHE A 23 11.69 -5.21 13.94
N PRO A 24 12.42 -5.99 14.75
CA PRO A 24 13.63 -6.70 14.32
C PRO A 24 13.38 -7.74 13.23
N GLU A 25 12.16 -8.30 13.15
CA GLU A 25 11.79 -9.31 12.17
C GLU A 25 11.85 -8.80 10.72
N LEU A 26 11.73 -7.49 10.51
CA LEU A 26 11.91 -6.90 9.19
C LEU A 26 13.38 -6.97 8.73
N ALA A 27 14.32 -7.01 9.68
CA ALA A 27 15.75 -7.07 9.43
C ALA A 27 16.25 -6.03 8.40
N LEU A 28 15.73 -4.80 8.47
CA LEU A 28 16.08 -3.72 7.55
C LEU A 28 17.58 -3.43 7.61
N LYS A 29 18.23 -3.43 6.45
CA LYS A 29 19.63 -3.03 6.33
C LYS A 29 19.77 -1.67 5.66
N LYS A 30 20.88 -0.99 5.91
CA LYS A 30 21.16 0.33 5.35
C LYS A 30 21.21 0.31 3.82
N GLU A 31 21.66 -0.79 3.22
CA GLU A 31 21.72 -0.97 1.76
C GLU A 31 20.32 -1.05 1.13
N ASN A 32 19.28 -1.27 1.93
CA ASN A 32 17.88 -1.22 1.48
C ASN A 32 17.27 0.17 1.58
N CYS A 33 17.98 1.14 2.17
CA CYS A 33 17.51 2.50 2.33
C CYS A 33 18.04 3.39 1.20
N THR A 34 17.21 4.33 0.74
CA THR A 34 17.65 5.38 -0.19
C THR A 34 17.26 6.72 0.42
N GLU A 35 18.26 7.50 0.83
CA GLU A 35 18.02 8.87 1.30
C GLU A 35 17.75 9.79 0.11
N MET A 36 16.68 10.58 0.22
CA MET A 36 16.28 11.53 -0.79
C MET A 36 15.48 12.67 -0.15
N SER A 37 15.32 13.77 -0.88
CA SER A 37 14.41 14.84 -0.45
C SER A 37 12.95 14.35 -0.41
N TRP A 38 12.10 15.05 0.32
CA TRP A 38 10.67 14.73 0.38
C TRP A 38 10.01 14.68 -1.01
N PHE A 39 10.37 15.62 -1.90
CA PHE A 39 9.79 15.64 -3.25
C PHE A 39 10.25 14.46 -4.11
N GLN A 40 11.53 14.08 -4.03
CA GLN A 40 12.02 12.86 -4.69
C GLN A 40 11.32 11.61 -4.15
N SER A 41 10.97 11.58 -2.85
CA SER A 41 10.17 10.48 -2.31
C SER A 41 8.78 10.40 -2.94
N ALA A 42 8.15 11.54 -3.26
CA ALA A 42 6.88 11.56 -3.96
C ALA A 42 7.00 10.95 -5.37
N LEU A 43 8.08 11.26 -6.10
CA LEU A 43 8.39 10.63 -7.39
C LEU A 43 8.59 9.11 -7.25
N TRP A 44 9.27 8.67 -6.20
CA TRP A 44 9.47 7.24 -5.92
C TRP A 44 8.16 6.51 -5.62
N TRP A 45 7.26 7.12 -4.82
CA TRP A 45 5.92 6.58 -4.54
C TRP A 45 5.01 6.56 -5.79
N ASP A 46 5.28 7.44 -6.76
CA ASP A 46 4.66 7.42 -8.08
C ASP A 46 5.34 6.42 -9.06
N ASN A 47 6.17 5.51 -8.54
CA ASN A 47 6.88 4.46 -9.29
C ASN A 47 7.91 4.94 -10.32
N HIS A 48 8.46 6.15 -10.17
CA HIS A 48 9.60 6.58 -10.99
C HIS A 48 10.87 5.85 -10.55
N VAL A 49 11.41 4.99 -11.44
CA VAL A 49 12.63 4.20 -11.17
C VAL A 49 13.84 5.08 -10.84
N ASN A 50 13.93 6.26 -11.46
CA ASN A 50 15.02 7.23 -11.28
C ASN A 50 14.58 8.44 -10.47
N ALA A 51 13.76 8.25 -9.43
CA ALA A 51 13.14 9.33 -8.64
C ALA A 51 14.12 10.41 -8.14
N THR A 52 15.39 10.08 -7.92
CA THR A 52 16.42 11.05 -7.51
C THR A 52 16.93 11.95 -8.65
N GLN A 53 16.75 11.53 -9.90
CA GLN A 53 17.22 12.20 -11.12
C GLN A 53 16.07 12.80 -11.95
N THR A 54 14.83 12.35 -11.74
CA THR A 54 13.66 12.84 -12.46
C THR A 54 13.36 14.30 -12.11
N ASP A 55 13.13 15.14 -13.14
CA ASP A 55 12.68 16.53 -12.95
C ASP A 55 11.26 16.52 -12.33
N PRO A 56 11.07 17.17 -11.16
CA PRO A 56 9.76 17.40 -10.55
C PRO A 56 8.63 17.84 -11.48
N LYS A 57 8.96 18.55 -12.57
CA LYS A 57 7.99 19.03 -13.56
C LYS A 57 7.22 17.92 -14.26
N VAL A 58 7.61 16.66 -14.14
CA VAL A 58 6.80 15.53 -14.63
C VAL A 58 5.38 15.53 -14.04
N PHE A 59 5.20 16.02 -12.80
CA PHE A 59 3.88 16.16 -12.19
C PHE A 59 3.01 17.29 -12.78
N LEU A 60 3.55 18.10 -13.68
CA LEU A 60 2.77 19.09 -14.44
C LEU A 60 2.10 18.48 -15.67
N ASP A 61 2.53 17.29 -16.10
CA ASP A 61 1.94 16.59 -17.23
C ASP A 61 0.64 15.86 -16.83
N ARG A 62 -0.36 15.90 -17.73
CA ARG A 62 -1.67 15.25 -17.56
C ARG A 62 -1.94 14.34 -18.73
N ASN A 63 -1.47 13.09 -18.65
CA ASN A 63 -1.73 12.07 -19.67
C ASN A 63 -3.04 11.29 -19.40
N LEU A 64 -4.15 11.84 -19.90
CA LEU A 64 -5.52 11.40 -19.57
C LEU A 64 -5.88 9.98 -20.05
N ASP A 65 -5.21 9.45 -21.09
CA ASP A 65 -5.60 8.18 -21.76
C ASP A 65 -4.72 6.98 -21.39
N SER A 66 -3.97 7.07 -20.29
CA SER A 66 -3.02 6.03 -19.84
C SER A 66 -3.61 5.02 -18.84
N SER A 67 -4.90 5.14 -18.53
CA SER A 67 -5.55 4.39 -17.45
C SER A 67 -5.77 2.91 -17.78
N SER A 68 -5.78 2.08 -16.74
CA SER A 68 -6.20 0.67 -16.81
C SER A 68 -7.56 0.48 -16.16
N PHE A 69 -8.30 -0.55 -16.56
CA PHE A 69 -9.46 -0.98 -15.81
C PHE A 69 -9.03 -1.48 -14.42
N GLY A 70 -9.89 -1.32 -13.42
CA GLY A 70 -9.56 -1.78 -12.08
C GLY A 70 -10.77 -1.95 -11.17
N LYS A 71 -10.63 -2.87 -10.22
CA LYS A 71 -11.56 -3.05 -9.10
C LYS A 71 -10.80 -2.92 -7.80
N ARG A 72 -11.27 -1.96 -6.98
CA ARG A 72 -10.83 -1.80 -5.59
C ARG A 72 -11.97 -2.07 -4.62
N LYS A 73 -11.61 -2.65 -3.47
CA LYS A 73 -12.42 -2.66 -2.25
C LYS A 73 -11.49 -2.36 -1.07
N SER A 74 -12.03 -1.98 0.09
CA SER A 74 -11.20 -1.71 1.27
C SER A 74 -11.95 -1.89 2.56
N ASP A 75 -11.21 -2.29 3.60
CA ASP A 75 -11.68 -2.37 4.98
C ASP A 75 -10.74 -1.62 5.91
N TYR A 76 -11.22 -1.37 7.13
CA TYR A 76 -10.46 -0.77 8.21
C TYR A 76 -10.36 -1.74 9.38
N VAL A 77 -9.15 -2.20 9.65
CA VAL A 77 -8.89 -3.21 10.68
C VAL A 77 -8.69 -2.52 12.03
N ALA A 78 -9.49 -2.92 13.02
CA ALA A 78 -9.43 -2.38 14.38
C ALA A 78 -8.80 -3.34 15.39
N THR A 79 -8.78 -4.64 15.07
CA THR A 79 -8.23 -5.71 15.90
C THR A 79 -7.39 -6.60 15.00
N GLU A 80 -6.29 -7.13 15.54
CA GLU A 80 -5.35 -7.96 14.79
C GLU A 80 -6.04 -9.14 14.10
N ILE A 81 -5.66 -9.38 12.84
CA ILE A 81 -6.12 -10.56 12.11
C ILE A 81 -5.34 -11.76 12.67
N PRO A 82 -6.01 -12.82 13.17
CA PRO A 82 -5.34 -14.00 13.67
C PRO A 82 -4.42 -14.60 12.61
N ARG A 83 -3.31 -15.22 13.01
CA ARG A 83 -2.35 -15.88 12.09
C ARG A 83 -3.04 -16.78 11.06
N LYS A 84 -3.97 -17.63 11.50
CA LYS A 84 -4.75 -18.51 10.62
C LYS A 84 -5.55 -17.74 9.56
N GLY A 85 -6.05 -16.55 9.92
CA GLY A 85 -6.73 -15.65 8.99
C GLY A 85 -5.79 -15.07 7.93
N ILE A 86 -4.61 -14.60 8.33
CA ILE A 86 -3.57 -14.12 7.39
C ILE A 86 -3.11 -15.24 6.45
N GLU A 87 -2.85 -16.43 6.98
CA GLU A 87 -2.45 -17.60 6.18
C GLU A 87 -3.54 -17.99 5.16
N SER A 88 -4.81 -18.00 5.58
CA SER A 88 -5.95 -18.26 4.69
C SER A 88 -6.07 -17.19 3.60
N LEU A 89 -5.89 -15.91 3.97
CA LEU A 89 -5.95 -14.79 3.04
C LEU A 89 -4.87 -14.90 1.95
N PHE A 90 -3.64 -15.23 2.33
CA PHE A 90 -2.54 -15.42 1.38
C PHE A 90 -2.74 -16.64 0.49
N LYS A 91 -3.19 -17.78 1.03
CA LYS A 91 -3.57 -18.94 0.22
C LYS A 91 -4.64 -18.58 -0.80
N LYS A 92 -5.68 -17.85 -0.38
CA LYS A 92 -6.75 -17.44 -1.29
C LYS A 92 -6.27 -16.51 -2.39
N MET A 93 -5.37 -15.58 -2.06
CA MET A 93 -4.76 -14.68 -3.03
C MET A 93 -3.95 -15.46 -4.08
N ILE A 94 -3.19 -16.48 -3.66
CA ILE A 94 -2.44 -17.37 -4.56
C ILE A 94 -3.39 -18.14 -5.49
N GLU A 95 -4.49 -18.67 -4.96
CA GLU A 95 -5.52 -19.37 -5.77
C GLU A 95 -6.17 -18.46 -6.82
N LEU A 96 -6.43 -17.19 -6.49
CA LEU A 96 -7.09 -16.23 -7.38
C LEU A 96 -6.11 -15.64 -8.42
N GLY A 97 -4.82 -15.62 -8.13
CA GLY A 97 -3.75 -15.28 -9.06
C GLY A 97 -3.40 -13.79 -9.13
N LYS A 98 -4.31 -12.94 -9.65
CA LYS A 98 -3.96 -11.55 -10.04
C LYS A 98 -4.22 -10.51 -8.95
N ILE A 99 -5.27 -10.69 -8.16
CA ILE A 99 -5.63 -9.75 -7.11
C ILE A 99 -4.53 -9.62 -6.05
N GLY A 100 -4.29 -8.40 -5.58
CA GLY A 100 -3.32 -8.08 -4.54
C GLY A 100 -3.93 -7.33 -3.35
N LEU A 101 -3.12 -7.22 -2.30
CA LEU A 101 -3.45 -6.55 -1.05
C LEU A 101 -2.42 -5.47 -0.72
N VAL A 102 -2.90 -4.35 -0.20
CA VAL A 102 -2.05 -3.28 0.34
C VAL A 102 -2.54 -2.92 1.74
N PHE A 103 -1.61 -2.93 2.70
CA PHE A 103 -1.85 -2.59 4.10
C PHE A 103 -1.25 -1.22 4.38
N ASN A 104 -2.07 -0.26 4.83
CA ASN A 104 -1.65 1.11 5.11
C ASN A 104 -1.82 1.38 6.61
N PRO A 105 -0.72 1.58 7.37
CA PRO A 105 -0.80 1.73 8.82
C PRO A 105 -1.59 2.98 9.22
N TYR A 106 -2.39 2.84 10.28
CA TYR A 106 -3.07 3.92 10.98
C TYR A 106 -2.41 4.10 12.37
N GLY A 107 -2.88 5.07 13.14
CA GLY A 107 -2.22 5.49 14.38
C GLY A 107 -1.65 6.90 14.25
N GLY A 108 -0.65 7.22 15.08
CA GLY A 108 -0.04 8.56 15.12
C GLY A 108 -1.09 9.66 15.11
N LYS A 109 -0.91 10.65 14.22
CA LYS A 109 -1.81 11.79 14.12
C LYS A 109 -3.26 11.41 13.82
N MET A 110 -3.51 10.32 13.10
CA MET A 110 -4.86 9.88 12.77
C MET A 110 -5.65 9.40 13.98
N ALA A 111 -4.98 8.88 15.02
CA ALA A 111 -5.63 8.39 16.23
C ALA A 111 -5.94 9.51 17.25
N GLU A 112 -5.27 10.66 17.14
CA GLU A 112 -5.51 11.84 17.98
C GLU A 112 -6.77 12.61 17.58
N ILE A 113 -7.18 12.52 16.31
CA ILE A 113 -8.31 13.27 15.78
C ILE A 113 -9.63 12.60 16.19
N PRO A 114 -10.61 13.35 16.78
CA PRO A 114 -11.93 12.80 17.09
C PRO A 114 -12.66 12.26 15.86
N VAL A 115 -13.45 11.20 16.04
CA VAL A 115 -14.18 10.52 14.93
C VAL A 115 -15.20 11.43 14.24
N ASN A 116 -15.70 12.45 14.94
CA ASN A 116 -16.68 13.41 14.46
C ASN A 116 -16.07 14.75 14.02
N ALA A 117 -14.74 14.90 14.06
CA ALA A 117 -14.09 16.16 13.69
C ALA A 117 -14.21 16.48 12.18
N THR A 118 -14.33 15.45 11.33
CA THR A 118 -14.64 15.59 9.90
C THR A 118 -15.52 14.43 9.43
N PRO A 119 -16.13 14.49 8.23
CA PRO A 119 -16.91 13.38 7.68
C PRO A 119 -16.14 12.07 7.50
N PHE A 120 -14.81 12.06 7.57
CA PHE A 120 -14.00 10.85 7.54
C PHE A 120 -13.90 10.24 8.95
N PRO A 121 -14.57 9.11 9.25
CA PRO A 121 -14.72 8.63 10.63
C PRO A 121 -13.61 7.66 11.05
N HIS A 122 -12.81 7.16 10.11
CA HIS A 122 -11.82 6.13 10.38
C HIS A 122 -10.57 6.75 11.04
N ARG A 123 -10.57 6.81 12.37
CA ARG A 123 -9.47 7.40 13.17
C ARG A 123 -8.63 6.34 13.85
N LYS A 124 -9.07 5.87 15.01
CA LYS A 124 -8.41 4.81 15.81
C LYS A 124 -8.59 3.44 15.15
N LYS A 125 -7.72 3.13 14.19
CA LYS A 125 -7.62 1.84 13.46
C LYS A 125 -6.17 1.38 13.47
N LEU A 126 -5.93 0.09 13.27
CA LEU A 126 -4.59 -0.47 13.11
C LEU A 126 -4.04 -0.17 11.72
N PHE A 127 -4.84 -0.45 10.69
CA PHE A 127 -4.51 -0.17 9.30
C PHE A 127 -5.75 -0.19 8.42
N LYS A 128 -5.65 0.43 7.25
CA LYS A 128 -6.57 0.22 6.12
C LYS A 128 -6.00 -0.87 5.21
N ILE A 129 -6.82 -1.84 4.86
CA ILE A 129 -6.48 -2.85 3.85
C ILE A 129 -7.20 -2.51 2.53
N GLN A 130 -6.49 -2.57 1.41
CA GLN A 130 -7.06 -2.40 0.07
C GLN A 130 -6.88 -3.68 -0.74
N TYR A 131 -7.97 -4.13 -1.36
CA TYR A 131 -8.05 -5.26 -2.28
C TYR A 131 -8.08 -4.73 -3.70
N SER A 132 -7.27 -5.31 -4.57
CA SER A 132 -6.80 -4.55 -5.71
C SER A 132 -6.48 -5.44 -6.91
N VAL A 133 -7.17 -5.24 -8.03
CA VAL A 133 -6.83 -5.86 -9.33
C VAL A 133 -6.99 -4.85 -10.46
N ASN A 134 -6.05 -4.86 -11.42
CA ASN A 134 -6.03 -4.02 -12.62
C ASN A 134 -5.89 -4.88 -13.87
N TRP A 135 -6.41 -4.44 -15.01
CA TRP A 135 -6.24 -5.09 -16.32
C TRP A 135 -6.34 -4.10 -17.48
N LYS A 136 -5.82 -4.48 -18.65
CA LYS A 136 -5.75 -3.60 -19.82
C LYS A 136 -6.70 -4.01 -20.94
N GLU A 137 -6.89 -5.31 -21.15
CA GLU A 137 -7.75 -5.79 -22.23
C GLU A 137 -9.23 -5.59 -21.90
N SER A 138 -9.96 -4.95 -22.81
CA SER A 138 -11.42 -4.84 -22.70
C SER A 138 -12.07 -6.16 -23.13
N SER A 139 -12.31 -7.07 -22.18
CA SER A 139 -13.04 -8.33 -22.38
C SER A 139 -14.06 -8.53 -21.25
N PRO A 140 -15.34 -8.79 -21.58
CA PRO A 140 -16.36 -9.10 -20.57
C PRO A 140 -16.01 -10.31 -19.70
N GLU A 141 -15.33 -11.32 -20.26
CA GLU A 141 -14.91 -12.53 -19.55
C GLU A 141 -13.82 -12.22 -18.53
N LEU A 142 -12.80 -11.44 -18.93
CA LEU A 142 -11.75 -10.99 -18.03
C LEU A 142 -12.29 -10.10 -16.92
N GLU A 143 -13.16 -9.14 -17.26
CA GLU A 143 -13.82 -8.28 -16.29
C GLU A 143 -14.60 -9.10 -15.26
N LYS A 144 -15.46 -10.02 -15.72
CA LYS A 144 -16.22 -10.92 -14.83
C LYS A 144 -15.29 -11.71 -13.92
N GLY A 145 -14.19 -12.24 -14.46
CA GLY A 145 -13.17 -12.94 -13.68
C GLY A 145 -12.53 -12.09 -12.58
N PHE A 146 -12.03 -10.90 -12.91
CA PHE A 146 -11.35 -10.02 -11.95
C PHE A 146 -12.31 -9.40 -10.92
N LEU A 147 -13.54 -9.07 -11.32
CA LEU A 147 -14.59 -8.66 -10.37
C LEU A 147 -14.92 -9.79 -9.39
N ASN A 148 -14.96 -11.03 -9.85
CA ASN A 148 -15.15 -12.19 -8.98
C ASN A 148 -13.98 -12.39 -8.01
N GLN A 149 -12.73 -12.22 -8.46
CA GLN A 149 -11.57 -12.27 -7.55
C GLN A 149 -11.70 -11.24 -6.41
N ALA A 150 -12.05 -9.99 -6.74
CA ALA A 150 -12.24 -8.94 -5.75
C ALA A 150 -13.42 -9.20 -4.81
N LYS A 151 -14.48 -9.83 -5.31
CA LYS A 151 -15.61 -10.24 -4.47
C LYS A 151 -15.20 -11.35 -3.51
N VAL A 152 -14.58 -12.42 -4.01
CA VAL A 152 -14.22 -13.61 -3.23
C VAL A 152 -13.16 -13.29 -2.18
N LEU A 153 -12.13 -12.50 -2.49
CA LEU A 153 -11.07 -12.21 -1.52
C LEU A 153 -11.53 -11.29 -0.38
N HIS A 154 -12.52 -10.44 -0.62
CA HIS A 154 -13.05 -9.51 0.37
C HIS A 154 -14.17 -10.11 1.23
N SER A 155 -14.90 -11.10 0.71
CA SER A 155 -16.03 -11.70 1.42
C SER A 155 -15.53 -12.66 2.50
#